data_AF-A0A7W1FU53-F1
#
_entry.id   AF-A0A7W1FU53-F1
#
_cell.length_a   1.000
_cell.length_b   1.000
_cell.length_c   1.000
_cell.angle_alpha   90.00
_cell.angle_beta   90.00
_cell.angle_gamma   90.00
#
_symmetry.space_group_name_H-M   'P 1'
#
loop_
_entity.id
_entity.type
_entity.pdbx_description
1 polymer ?
#
loop_
_entity_poly.entity_id
_entity_poly.type
_entity_poly.pdbx_seq_one_letter_code
_entity_poly.pdbx_strand_id
1 'polypeptide(L)'
;RMACASEGTADLYVEPFLPRPTLIVAGDSPVAATLAAIAPPLGFRLLMLDAGTQLTLGEVPYPQDSWMVVATFGEFDEDAVEAGVRLGLPYVGLLASARRAGQVLSGLRARGLGDGELAVVRSPAGLPLGTSGQEGISLSIMAEISSLRAESRPSFSERQERESTGEPDEAVDPVCGMAVEVACARDIFEHGGTHYYFCCSGCRRAFEEEPEKYLAQVSIR
;
A
#
# COMPACT_ATOMS: atom_id res chain seq x y z
N ARG A 1 25.21 24.71 -1.03
CA ARG A 1 25.86 23.39 -0.90
C ARG A 1 26.28 23.24 0.54
N MET A 2 25.54 22.49 1.36
CA MET A 2 26.02 22.04 2.66
C MET A 2 26.41 20.58 2.47
N ALA A 3 27.70 20.30 2.62
CA ALA A 3 28.25 18.95 2.61
C ALA A 3 28.01 18.36 4.00
N CYS A 4 27.21 17.29 4.04
CA CYS A 4 27.12 16.42 5.20
C CYS A 4 28.48 15.72 5.37
N ALA A 5 29.07 15.78 6.57
CA ALA A 5 30.44 15.34 6.83
C ALA A 5 30.59 13.84 7.13
N SER A 6 29.47 13.09 7.19
CA SER A 6 29.48 11.65 7.36
C SER A 6 29.13 11.00 6.02
N GLU A 7 30.09 10.35 5.37
CA GLU A 7 29.86 9.38 4.29
C GLU A 7 29.16 8.11 4.82
N GLY A 8 28.20 8.26 5.73
CA GLY A 8 27.45 7.20 6.38
C GLY A 8 26.00 7.19 5.90
N THR A 9 25.45 5.99 5.73
CA THR A 9 24.01 5.80 5.55
C THR A 9 23.30 5.96 6.89
N ALA A 10 22.08 6.51 6.87
CA ALA A 10 21.23 6.63 8.04
C ALA A 10 19.88 5.99 7.73
N ASP A 11 19.56 4.93 8.46
CA ASP A 11 18.27 4.26 8.33
C ASP A 11 17.24 5.02 9.18
N LEU A 12 16.20 5.55 8.53
CA LEU A 12 15.08 6.20 9.19
C LEU A 12 13.94 5.20 9.37
N TYR A 13 13.80 4.68 10.60
CA TYR A 13 12.63 3.87 10.96
C TYR A 13 11.47 4.78 11.37
N VAL A 14 10.39 4.75 10.60
CA VAL A 14 9.13 5.44 10.93
C VAL A 14 8.05 4.39 11.19
N GLU A 15 7.58 4.32 12.43
CA GLU A 15 6.40 3.54 12.80
C GLU A 15 5.22 4.49 13.01
N PRO A 16 4.30 4.63 12.04
CA PRO A 16 3.20 5.56 12.14
C PRO A 16 2.12 5.00 13.08
N PHE A 17 1.83 5.73 14.17
CA PHE A 17 0.69 5.45 15.04
C PHE A 17 -0.59 6.04 14.41
N LEU A 18 -1.18 5.30 13.47
CA LEU A 18 -2.41 5.70 12.80
C LEU A 18 -3.64 5.48 13.69
N PRO A 19 -4.67 6.33 13.58
CA PRO A 19 -5.94 6.10 14.26
C PRO A 19 -6.58 4.77 13.80
N ARG A 20 -7.47 4.22 14.64
CA ARG A 20 -8.25 3.04 14.26
C ARG A 20 -9.14 3.37 13.05
N PRO A 21 -9.21 2.49 12.04
CA PRO A 21 -10.15 2.67 10.95
C PRO A 21 -11.58 2.70 11.48
N THR A 22 -12.49 3.37 10.80
CA THR A 22 -13.90 3.41 11.21
C THR A 22 -14.73 2.50 10.33
N LEU A 23 -15.53 1.62 10.93
CA LEU A 23 -16.63 0.94 10.26
C LEU A 23 -17.94 1.68 10.59
N ILE A 24 -18.61 2.16 9.55
CA ILE A 24 -19.93 2.79 9.61
C ILE A 24 -20.95 1.74 9.17
N VAL A 25 -21.96 1.47 9.99
CA VAL A 25 -23.00 0.49 9.69
C VAL A 25 -24.36 1.19 9.73
N ALA A 26 -25.03 1.26 8.58
CA ALA A 26 -26.37 1.84 8.48
C ALA A 26 -27.45 0.77 8.63
N GLY A 27 -28.41 1.01 9.53
CA GLY A 27 -29.52 0.12 9.82
C GLY A 27 -29.30 -0.79 11.02
N ASP A 28 -30.33 -1.56 11.36
CA ASP A 28 -30.48 -2.35 12.59
C ASP A 28 -30.68 -3.86 12.33
N SER A 29 -30.37 -4.31 11.11
CA SER A 29 -30.52 -5.71 10.71
C SER A 29 -29.66 -6.68 11.54
N PRO A 30 -29.94 -8.00 11.51
CA PRO A 30 -29.10 -8.97 12.21
C PRO A 30 -27.65 -9.01 11.70
N VAL A 31 -27.42 -8.66 10.44
CA VAL A 31 -26.07 -8.46 9.88
C VAL A 31 -25.42 -7.22 10.52
N ALA A 32 -26.15 -6.12 10.67
CA ALA A 32 -25.64 -4.92 11.34
C ALA A 32 -25.23 -5.21 12.79
N ALA A 33 -26.06 -5.96 13.54
CA ALA A 33 -25.75 -6.40 14.90
C ALA A 33 -24.49 -7.28 14.96
N THR A 34 -24.33 -8.17 13.98
CA THR A 34 -23.14 -9.04 13.90
C THR A 34 -21.87 -8.25 13.56
N LEU A 35 -21.93 -7.34 12.59
CA LEU A 35 -20.85 -6.40 12.26
C LEU A 35 -20.44 -5.57 13.49
N ALA A 36 -21.43 -5.08 14.24
CA ALA A 36 -21.20 -4.33 15.47
C ALA A 36 -20.42 -5.14 16.52
N ALA A 37 -20.67 -6.44 16.60
CA ALA A 37 -19.98 -7.34 17.53
C ALA A 37 -18.53 -7.67 17.10
N ILE A 38 -18.26 -7.79 15.78
CA ILE A 38 -16.96 -8.25 15.28
C ILE A 38 -16.00 -7.13 14.89
N ALA A 39 -16.49 -5.94 14.55
CA ALA A 39 -15.63 -4.84 14.09
C ALA A 39 -14.65 -4.33 15.16
N PRO A 40 -15.06 -4.10 16.43
CA PRO A 40 -14.14 -3.63 17.47
C PRO A 40 -12.99 -4.60 17.81
N PRO A 41 -13.22 -5.92 17.95
CA PRO A 41 -12.15 -6.91 18.07
C PRO A 41 -11.18 -6.92 16.90
N LEU A 42 -11.64 -6.61 15.69
CA LEU A 42 -10.80 -6.48 14.49
C LEU A 42 -10.07 -5.13 14.39
N GLY A 43 -10.17 -4.29 15.43
CA GLY A 43 -9.46 -3.02 15.51
C GLY A 43 -10.18 -1.84 14.87
N PHE A 44 -11.43 -1.99 14.44
CA PHE A 44 -12.24 -0.90 13.90
C PHE A 44 -12.94 -0.14 15.03
N ARG A 45 -13.02 1.18 14.89
CA ARG A 45 -14.01 1.99 15.60
C ARG A 45 -15.36 1.78 14.92
N LEU A 46 -16.42 1.54 15.69
CA LEU A 46 -17.77 1.37 15.15
C LEU A 46 -18.55 2.70 15.22
N LEU A 47 -19.30 3.01 14.17
CA LEU A 47 -20.34 4.05 14.13
C LEU A 47 -21.62 3.43 13.56
N MET A 48 -22.73 3.51 14.28
CA MET A 48 -24.04 3.11 13.76
C MET A 48 -24.73 4.33 13.15
N LEU A 49 -25.39 4.15 12.01
CA LEU A 49 -26.12 5.20 11.30
C LEU A 49 -27.61 4.86 11.22
N ASP A 50 -28.42 5.71 11.85
CA ASP A 50 -29.88 5.60 11.83
C ASP A 50 -30.50 6.40 10.68
N ALA A 51 -31.75 6.08 10.33
CA ALA A 51 -32.50 6.79 9.31
C ALA A 51 -32.53 8.31 9.56
N GLY A 52 -32.29 9.10 8.52
CA GLY A 52 -32.30 10.57 8.59
C GLY A 52 -31.04 11.20 9.23
N THR A 53 -30.08 10.39 9.69
CA THR A 53 -28.81 10.89 10.21
C THR A 53 -27.86 11.23 9.06
N GLN A 54 -27.22 12.40 9.12
CA GLN A 54 -26.17 12.78 8.19
C GLN A 54 -24.80 12.46 8.78
N LEU A 55 -23.86 12.06 7.93
CA LEU A 55 -22.48 11.86 8.34
C LEU A 55 -21.69 13.16 8.23
N THR A 56 -20.93 13.48 9.28
CA THR A 56 -20.08 14.67 9.33
C THR A 56 -18.61 14.33 9.56
N LEU A 57 -17.71 15.25 9.20
CA LEU A 57 -16.29 15.12 9.54
C LEU A 57 -16.02 15.12 11.06
N GLY A 58 -16.96 15.59 11.88
CA GLY A 58 -16.85 15.49 13.34
C GLY A 58 -16.98 14.06 13.83
N GLU A 59 -17.90 13.28 13.24
CA GLU A 59 -18.11 11.87 13.58
C GLU A 59 -17.12 10.94 12.86
N VAL A 60 -16.68 11.35 11.67
CA VAL A 60 -15.77 10.61 10.78
C VAL A 60 -14.61 11.52 10.36
N PRO A 61 -13.63 11.74 11.25
CA PRO A 61 -12.52 12.67 11.01
C PRO A 61 -11.54 12.21 9.92
N TYR A 62 -11.53 10.90 9.59
CA TYR A 62 -10.64 10.32 8.58
C TYR A 62 -11.44 9.52 7.55
N PRO A 63 -12.17 10.18 6.62
CA PRO A 63 -12.99 9.49 5.62
C PRO A 63 -12.21 8.46 4.79
N GLN A 64 -10.93 8.73 4.51
CA GLN A 64 -10.07 7.85 3.69
C GLN A 64 -9.67 6.54 4.38
N ASP A 65 -9.85 6.40 5.70
CA ASP A 65 -9.71 5.13 6.43
C ASP A 65 -11.03 4.78 7.16
N SER A 66 -12.16 5.14 6.52
CA SER A 66 -13.50 4.86 7.01
C SER A 66 -14.31 4.10 5.95
N TRP A 67 -15.06 3.10 6.37
CA TRP A 67 -15.64 2.08 5.51
C TRP A 67 -17.11 1.92 5.87
N MET A 68 -18.03 1.96 4.89
CA MET A 68 -19.45 1.92 5.16
C MET A 68 -20.12 0.64 4.68
N VAL A 69 -21.05 0.12 5.49
CA VAL A 69 -21.94 -0.98 5.14
C VAL A 69 -23.38 -0.51 5.32
N VAL A 70 -24.18 -0.60 4.25
CA VAL A 70 -25.60 -0.28 4.23
C VAL A 70 -26.38 -1.57 4.36
N ALA A 71 -26.94 -1.79 5.55
CA ALA A 71 -27.64 -3.00 5.97
C ALA A 71 -29.07 -2.66 6.46
N THR A 72 -29.71 -1.68 5.84
CA THR A 72 -31.02 -1.13 6.26
C THR A 72 -32.21 -1.94 5.72
N PHE A 73 -31.94 -3.00 4.95
CA PHE A 73 -32.94 -3.76 4.19
C PHE A 73 -33.91 -2.84 3.41
N GLY A 74 -33.34 -1.73 2.93
CA GLY A 74 -33.89 -0.57 2.23
C GLY A 74 -35.17 0.04 2.72
N GLU A 75 -35.24 0.23 4.03
CA GLU A 75 -35.98 1.33 4.59
C GLU A 75 -35.42 2.70 4.16
N PHE A 76 -34.09 2.84 4.09
CA PHE A 76 -33.41 4.11 3.75
C PHE A 76 -32.08 3.93 2.99
N ASP A 77 -31.99 2.92 2.11
CA ASP A 77 -30.76 2.56 1.36
C ASP A 77 -30.16 3.78 0.64
N GLU A 78 -31.00 4.57 -0.04
CA GLU A 78 -30.55 5.70 -0.86
C GLU A 78 -29.94 6.80 0.01
N ASP A 79 -30.59 7.17 1.10
CA ASP A 79 -30.10 8.21 2.01
C ASP A 79 -28.80 7.77 2.68
N ALA A 80 -28.69 6.49 3.06
CA ALA A 80 -27.47 5.93 3.64
C ALA A 80 -26.31 5.90 2.64
N VAL A 81 -26.54 5.43 1.41
CA VAL A 81 -25.51 5.42 0.36
C VAL A 81 -25.08 6.85 0.02
N GLU A 82 -26.03 7.77 -0.13
CA GLU A 82 -25.75 9.18 -0.43
C GLU A 82 -24.89 9.82 0.66
N ALA A 83 -25.16 9.54 1.94
CA ALA A 83 -24.36 10.05 3.05
C ALA A 83 -22.90 9.60 2.98
N GLY A 84 -22.66 8.31 2.68
CA GLY A 84 -21.31 7.77 2.53
C GLY A 84 -20.57 8.33 1.32
N VAL A 85 -21.24 8.41 0.17
CA VAL A 85 -20.66 8.93 -1.07
C VAL A 85 -20.31 10.42 -0.94
N ARG A 86 -21.22 11.24 -0.38
CA ARG A 86 -20.97 12.68 -0.20
C ARG A 86 -19.85 12.99 0.79
N LEU A 87 -19.63 12.12 1.78
CA LEU A 87 -18.51 12.24 2.71
C LEU A 87 -17.16 11.87 2.04
N GLY A 88 -17.18 11.25 0.87
CA GLY A 88 -15.99 10.83 0.14
C GLY A 88 -15.35 9.56 0.73
N LEU A 89 -16.19 8.61 1.18
CA LEU A 89 -15.69 7.32 1.66
C LEU A 89 -15.11 6.49 0.50
N PRO A 90 -14.01 5.74 0.72
CA PRO A 90 -13.40 4.88 -0.29
C PRO A 90 -14.25 3.64 -0.64
N TYR A 91 -15.23 3.30 0.20
CA TYR A 91 -16.07 2.12 0.06
C TYR A 91 -17.44 2.32 0.69
N VAL A 92 -18.49 1.99 -0.07
CA VAL A 92 -19.87 1.89 0.42
C VAL A 92 -20.46 0.55 -0.02
N GLY A 93 -20.46 -0.43 0.89
CA GLY A 93 -21.01 -1.76 0.64
C GLY A 93 -22.51 -1.80 0.88
N LEU A 94 -23.31 -2.06 -0.14
CA LEU A 94 -24.76 -2.21 -0.05
C LEU A 94 -25.15 -3.69 0.05
N LEU A 95 -25.87 -4.05 1.11
CA LEU A 95 -26.47 -5.37 1.26
C LEU A 95 -27.83 -5.44 0.56
N ALA A 96 -27.76 -5.56 -0.77
CA ALA A 96 -28.93 -5.66 -1.62
C ALA A 96 -28.73 -6.66 -2.77
N SER A 97 -29.84 -7.15 -3.31
CA SER A 97 -29.83 -7.89 -4.57
C SER A 97 -29.44 -6.97 -5.73
N ALA A 98 -28.94 -7.52 -6.83
CA ALA A 98 -28.58 -6.74 -8.02
C ALA A 98 -29.75 -5.87 -8.53
N ARG A 99 -30.98 -6.39 -8.46
CA ARG A 99 -32.20 -5.62 -8.79
C ARG A 99 -32.36 -4.41 -7.88
N ARG A 100 -32.33 -4.60 -6.55
CA ARG A 100 -32.53 -3.52 -5.58
C ARG A 100 -31.39 -2.51 -5.65
N ALA A 101 -30.15 -2.95 -5.76
CA ALA A 101 -29.01 -2.09 -5.97
C ALA A 101 -29.16 -1.23 -7.23
N GLY A 102 -29.64 -1.81 -8.33
CA GLY A 102 -29.96 -1.05 -9.54
C GLY A 102 -31.01 0.04 -9.32
N GLN A 103 -32.02 -0.22 -8.48
CA GLN A 103 -33.03 0.78 -8.12
C GLN A 103 -32.43 1.91 -7.27
N VAL A 104 -31.68 1.58 -6.23
CA VAL A 104 -31.00 2.55 -5.36
C VAL A 104 -30.08 3.45 -6.17
N LEU A 105 -29.20 2.87 -7.00
CA LEU A 105 -28.28 3.64 -7.85
C LEU A 105 -29.02 4.50 -8.89
N SER A 106 -30.15 4.02 -9.42
CA SER A 106 -30.97 4.84 -10.33
C SER A 106 -31.62 6.02 -9.61
N GLY A 107 -32.10 5.81 -8.39
CA GLY A 107 -32.63 6.88 -7.52
C GLY A 107 -31.57 7.93 -7.22
N LEU A 108 -30.36 7.51 -6.87
CA LEU A 108 -29.23 8.42 -6.60
C LEU A 108 -28.79 9.23 -7.81
N ARG A 109 -28.77 8.62 -9.00
CA ARG A 109 -28.54 9.37 -10.25
C ARG A 109 -29.59 10.44 -10.49
N ALA A 110 -30.87 10.13 -10.22
CA ALA A 110 -31.95 11.11 -10.33
C ALA A 110 -31.80 12.27 -9.31
N ARG A 111 -31.13 12.04 -8.18
CA ARG A 111 -30.75 13.06 -7.18
C ARG A 111 -29.47 13.83 -7.55
N GLY A 112 -28.85 13.53 -8.70
CA GLY A 112 -27.72 14.28 -9.26
C GLY A 112 -26.33 13.72 -8.90
N LEU A 113 -26.23 12.52 -8.32
CA LEU A 113 -24.93 11.87 -8.11
C LEU A 113 -24.40 11.30 -9.44
N GLY A 114 -23.15 11.62 -9.76
CA GLY A 114 -22.49 11.14 -10.98
C GLY A 114 -22.02 9.69 -10.88
N ASP A 115 -21.87 9.02 -12.03
CA ASP A 115 -21.37 7.63 -12.09
C ASP A 115 -19.98 7.46 -11.46
N GLY A 116 -19.12 8.48 -11.56
CA GLY A 116 -17.80 8.48 -10.92
C GLY A 116 -17.87 8.49 -9.40
N GLU A 117 -18.82 9.24 -8.82
CA GLU A 117 -19.04 9.26 -7.37
C GLU A 117 -19.63 7.93 -6.89
N LEU A 118 -20.54 7.35 -7.67
CA LEU A 118 -21.20 6.07 -7.35
C LEU A 118 -20.29 4.85 -7.56
N ALA A 119 -19.11 5.00 -8.16
CA ALA A 119 -18.17 3.91 -8.42
C ALA A 119 -17.64 3.25 -7.13
N VAL A 120 -17.69 3.95 -5.99
CA VAL A 120 -17.31 3.41 -4.68
C VAL A 120 -18.37 2.48 -4.08
N VAL A 121 -19.59 2.46 -4.65
CA VAL A 121 -20.70 1.65 -4.17
C VAL A 121 -20.55 0.22 -4.68
N ARG A 122 -20.50 -0.76 -3.76
CA ARG A 122 -20.40 -2.18 -4.09
C ARG A 122 -21.64 -2.94 -3.65
N SER A 123 -22.20 -3.76 -4.54
CA SER A 123 -23.33 -4.62 -4.24
C SER A 123 -23.26 -5.92 -5.04
N PRO A 124 -23.50 -7.08 -4.41
CA PRO A 124 -23.62 -7.28 -2.97
C PRO A 124 -22.31 -6.97 -2.24
N ALA A 125 -22.39 -6.41 -1.03
CA ALA A 125 -21.21 -6.25 -0.18
C ALA A 125 -20.65 -7.61 0.25
N GLY A 126 -19.31 -7.72 0.30
CA GLY A 126 -18.58 -8.88 0.79
C GLY A 126 -18.01 -9.78 -0.30
N LEU A 127 -16.94 -10.50 0.05
CA LEU A 127 -16.28 -11.48 -0.83
C LEU A 127 -17.14 -12.75 -1.02
N PRO A 128 -17.05 -13.46 -2.16
CA PRO A 128 -17.80 -14.68 -2.40
C PRO A 128 -17.19 -15.88 -1.64
N LEU A 129 -17.32 -15.89 -0.31
CA LEU A 129 -16.75 -16.92 0.57
C LEU A 129 -17.58 -18.23 0.62
N GLY A 130 -18.73 -18.27 -0.05
CA GLY A 130 -19.65 -19.43 0.00
C GLY A 130 -20.30 -19.64 1.37
N THR A 131 -20.29 -18.62 2.23
CA THR A 131 -20.88 -18.65 3.57
C THR A 131 -22.34 -18.20 3.56
N SER A 132 -23.10 -18.66 4.54
CA SER A 132 -24.53 -18.38 4.70
C SER A 132 -24.81 -17.80 6.07
N GLY A 133 -25.96 -17.14 6.22
CA GLY A 133 -26.36 -16.53 7.49
C GLY A 133 -25.62 -15.21 7.79
N GLN A 134 -26.05 -14.54 8.85
CA GLN A 134 -25.54 -13.22 9.22
C GLN A 134 -24.06 -13.24 9.61
N GLU A 135 -23.57 -14.31 10.23
CA GLU A 135 -22.17 -14.48 10.63
C GLU A 135 -21.27 -14.61 9.40
N GLY A 136 -21.68 -15.45 8.44
CA GLY A 136 -20.97 -15.63 7.18
C GLY A 136 -20.92 -14.36 6.34
N ILE A 137 -22.07 -13.70 6.20
CA ILE A 137 -22.18 -12.41 5.49
C ILE A 137 -21.31 -11.34 6.17
N SER A 138 -21.34 -11.23 7.50
CA SER A 138 -20.53 -10.24 8.21
C SER A 138 -19.03 -10.52 8.06
N LEU A 139 -18.63 -11.79 8.11
CA LEU A 139 -17.25 -12.20 7.85
C LEU A 139 -16.81 -11.85 6.42
N SER A 140 -17.66 -12.10 5.42
CA SER A 140 -17.32 -11.82 4.02
C SER A 140 -17.16 -10.33 3.74
N ILE A 141 -17.98 -9.49 4.38
CA ILE A 141 -17.87 -8.02 4.33
C ILE A 141 -16.58 -7.56 4.99
N MET A 142 -16.30 -8.03 6.21
CA MET A 142 -15.07 -7.65 6.91
C MET A 142 -13.81 -8.11 6.18
N ALA A 143 -13.87 -9.27 5.50
CA ALA A 143 -12.80 -9.74 4.65
C ALA A 143 -12.57 -8.84 3.42
N GLU A 144 -13.66 -8.41 2.75
CA GLU A 144 -13.57 -7.45 1.64
C GLU A 144 -12.94 -6.13 2.08
N ILE A 145 -13.46 -5.54 3.16
CA ILE A 145 -12.98 -4.27 3.72
C ILE A 145 -11.51 -4.39 4.13
N SER A 146 -11.12 -5.50 4.77
CA SER A 146 -9.73 -5.71 5.21
C SER A 146 -8.77 -5.84 4.02
N SER A 147 -9.20 -6.50 2.93
CA SER A 147 -8.42 -6.62 1.69
C SER A 147 -8.18 -5.26 1.04
N LEU A 148 -9.26 -4.50 0.81
CA LEU A 148 -9.19 -3.17 0.20
C LEU A 148 -8.37 -2.19 1.05
N ARG A 149 -8.49 -2.29 2.37
CA ARG A 149 -7.70 -1.48 3.29
C ARG A 149 -6.22 -1.83 3.25
N ALA A 150 -5.88 -3.11 3.12
CA ALA A 150 -4.50 -3.54 2.97
C ALA A 150 -3.87 -3.02 1.67
N GLU A 151 -4.62 -3.01 0.57
CA GLU A 151 -4.19 -2.44 -0.73
C GLU A 151 -4.03 -0.91 -0.67
N SER A 152 -4.84 -0.23 0.14
CA SER A 152 -4.80 1.23 0.31
C SER A 152 -3.64 1.68 1.22
N ARG A 153 -3.00 0.76 1.93
CA ARG A 153 -1.79 1.02 2.72
C ARG A 153 -0.57 0.83 1.82
N PRO A 154 0.43 1.73 1.86
CA PRO A 154 1.68 1.49 1.14
C PRO A 154 2.25 0.13 1.58
N SER A 155 2.47 -0.76 0.62
CA SER A 155 2.90 -2.12 0.90
C SER A 155 4.30 -2.10 1.53
N PHE A 156 4.55 -3.03 2.45
CA PHE A 156 5.91 -3.27 2.95
C PHE A 156 6.79 -3.91 1.85
N SER A 157 6.18 -4.62 0.88
CA SER A 157 6.88 -5.37 -0.17
C SER A 157 7.45 -4.51 -1.31
N GLU A 158 6.81 -3.38 -1.66
CA GLU A 158 7.37 -2.44 -2.65
C GLU A 158 8.69 -1.80 -2.19
N ARG A 159 9.02 -1.86 -0.89
CA ARG A 159 10.33 -1.42 -0.38
C ARG A 159 11.43 -2.45 -0.64
N GLN A 160 11.08 -3.74 -0.60
CA GLN A 160 12.05 -4.82 -0.75
C GLN A 160 12.46 -5.04 -2.22
N GLU A 161 11.56 -4.78 -3.18
CA GLU A 161 11.87 -4.86 -4.62
C GLU A 161 12.71 -3.69 -5.13
N ARG A 162 12.64 -2.50 -4.50
CA ARG A 162 13.51 -1.36 -4.85
C ARG A 162 14.94 -1.53 -4.35
N GLU A 163 15.18 -2.40 -3.39
CA GLU A 163 16.50 -2.67 -2.81
C GLU A 163 17.29 -3.76 -3.56
N SER A 164 16.69 -4.49 -4.50
CA SER A 164 17.33 -5.66 -5.13
C SER A 164 17.64 -5.53 -6.63
N THR A 165 17.73 -4.33 -7.21
CA THR A 165 18.06 -4.12 -8.64
C THR A 165 19.40 -3.42 -8.89
N GLY A 166 20.43 -3.89 -8.21
CA GLY A 166 21.81 -3.61 -8.59
C GLY A 166 22.72 -4.71 -8.07
N GLU A 167 22.90 -5.80 -8.83
CA GLU A 167 24.11 -6.59 -8.65
C GLU A 167 25.30 -5.64 -8.91
N PRO A 168 26.25 -5.54 -7.98
CA PRO A 168 27.39 -4.69 -8.20
C PRO A 168 28.21 -5.18 -9.41
N ASP A 169 28.59 -4.27 -10.30
CA ASP A 169 29.63 -4.56 -11.28
C ASP A 169 30.92 -4.87 -10.51
N GLU A 170 31.38 -6.13 -10.54
CA GLU A 170 32.64 -6.55 -9.95
C GLU A 170 33.75 -6.53 -11.01
N ALA A 171 34.84 -5.80 -10.72
CA ALA A 171 36.07 -5.81 -11.50
C ALA A 171 37.16 -6.60 -10.75
N VAL A 172 38.09 -7.21 -11.48
CA VAL A 172 39.20 -7.96 -10.87
C VAL A 172 40.44 -7.06 -10.80
N ASP A 173 41.04 -6.95 -9.62
CA ASP A 173 42.32 -6.25 -9.42
C ASP A 173 43.43 -6.97 -10.22
N PRO A 174 44.07 -6.33 -11.20
CA PRO A 174 45.06 -6.97 -12.07
C PRO A 174 46.38 -7.31 -11.37
N VAL A 175 46.63 -6.79 -10.15
CA VAL A 175 47.85 -7.04 -9.39
C VAL A 175 47.72 -8.27 -8.50
N CYS A 176 46.58 -8.43 -7.81
CA CYS A 176 46.39 -9.51 -6.83
C CYS A 176 45.25 -10.49 -7.17
N GLY A 177 44.42 -10.19 -8.16
CA GLY A 177 43.30 -11.03 -8.59
C GLY A 177 42.07 -10.97 -7.68
N MET A 178 41.99 -9.99 -6.77
CA MET A 178 40.87 -9.83 -5.85
C MET A 178 39.69 -9.16 -6.58
N ALA A 179 38.47 -9.64 -6.36
CA ALA A 179 37.26 -8.98 -6.85
C ALA A 179 37.03 -7.66 -6.10
N VAL A 180 36.71 -6.61 -6.85
CA VAL A 180 36.53 -5.24 -6.40
C VAL A 180 35.21 -4.71 -6.95
N GLU A 181 34.38 -4.20 -6.06
CA GLU A 181 33.12 -3.56 -6.44
C GLU A 181 33.38 -2.22 -7.15
N VAL A 182 33.03 -2.10 -8.44
CA VAL A 182 33.29 -0.91 -9.26
C VAL A 182 32.63 0.34 -8.68
N ALA A 183 31.42 0.19 -8.14
CA ALA A 183 30.65 1.30 -7.58
C ALA A 183 31.32 1.96 -6.36
N CYS A 184 32.11 1.20 -5.60
CA CYS A 184 32.73 1.63 -4.35
C CYS A 184 34.27 1.67 -4.39
N ALA A 185 34.88 1.36 -5.53
CA ALA A 185 36.32 1.30 -5.69
C ALA A 185 36.96 2.68 -5.43
N ARG A 186 37.74 2.78 -4.35
CA ARG A 186 38.43 4.03 -3.97
C ARG A 186 39.71 4.26 -4.74
N ASP A 187 40.32 3.18 -5.23
CA ASP A 187 41.58 3.20 -5.93
C ASP A 187 41.34 2.78 -7.39
N ILE A 188 41.37 3.77 -8.29
CA ILE A 188 41.12 3.63 -9.72
C ILE A 188 42.30 4.23 -10.48
N PHE A 189 42.71 3.61 -11.58
CA PHE A 189 43.73 4.14 -12.47
C PHE A 189 43.37 3.91 -13.93
N GLU A 190 43.56 4.91 -14.79
CA GLU A 190 43.30 4.81 -16.23
C GLU A 190 44.61 4.54 -16.97
N HIS A 191 44.62 3.50 -17.81
CA HIS A 191 45.75 3.20 -18.69
C HIS A 191 45.25 2.71 -20.05
N GLY A 192 45.75 3.28 -21.13
CA GLY A 192 45.33 2.91 -22.50
C GLY A 192 43.84 3.10 -22.79
N GLY A 193 43.17 4.03 -22.10
CA GLY A 193 41.73 4.29 -22.23
C GLY A 193 40.82 3.29 -21.50
N THR A 194 41.38 2.44 -20.63
CA THR A 194 40.63 1.51 -19.77
C THR A 194 40.84 1.87 -18.30
N HIS A 195 39.76 1.89 -17.51
CA HIS A 195 39.83 2.04 -16.06
C HIS A 195 40.08 0.69 -15.39
N TYR A 196 41.11 0.65 -14.53
CA TYR A 196 41.44 -0.48 -13.68
C TYR A 196 41.10 -0.14 -12.23
N TYR A 197 40.53 -1.12 -11.53
CA TYR A 197 40.05 -1.00 -10.15
C TYR A 197 40.91 -1.85 -9.24
N PHE A 198 41.31 -1.30 -8.10
CA PHE A 198 42.25 -1.95 -7.19
C PHE A 198 41.65 -2.14 -5.81
N CYS A 199 41.97 -3.27 -5.18
CA CYS A 199 41.51 -3.59 -3.83
C CYS A 199 42.13 -2.66 -2.78
N CYS A 200 43.28 -2.04 -3.09
CA CYS A 200 43.94 -1.07 -2.23
C CYS A 200 44.92 -0.17 -2.99
N SER A 201 45.25 0.96 -2.37
CA SER A 201 46.26 1.91 -2.86
C SER A 201 47.65 1.30 -3.11
N GLY A 202 47.99 0.20 -2.42
CA GLY A 202 49.22 -0.55 -2.66
C GLY A 202 49.22 -1.22 -4.05
N CYS A 203 48.14 -1.90 -4.41
CA CYS A 203 47.98 -2.49 -5.74
C CYS A 203 47.93 -1.43 -6.82
N ARG A 204 47.20 -0.32 -6.60
CA ARG A 204 47.16 0.80 -7.56
C ARG A 204 48.56 1.36 -7.84
N ARG A 205 49.35 1.60 -6.79
CA ARG A 205 50.72 2.12 -6.93
C ARG A 205 51.64 1.14 -7.65
N ALA A 206 51.58 -0.15 -7.30
CA ALA A 206 52.36 -1.18 -7.98
C ALA A 206 52.02 -1.25 -9.47
N PHE A 207 50.74 -1.14 -9.82
CA PHE A 207 50.28 -1.07 -11.20
C PHE A 207 50.74 0.22 -11.92
N GLU A 208 50.69 1.37 -11.25
CA GLU A 208 51.16 2.67 -11.79
C GLU A 208 52.67 2.67 -12.08
N GLU A 209 53.47 1.99 -11.26
CA GLU A 209 54.93 1.89 -11.41
C GLU A 209 55.34 0.97 -12.58
N GLU A 210 54.63 -0.15 -12.79
CA GLU A 210 54.93 -1.12 -13.86
C GLU A 210 53.66 -1.66 -14.59
N PRO A 211 52.89 -0.84 -15.34
CA PRO A 211 51.59 -1.27 -15.89
C PRO A 211 51.69 -2.45 -16.87
N GLU A 212 52.68 -2.43 -17.76
CA GLU A 212 52.84 -3.44 -18.82
C GLU A 212 53.06 -4.86 -18.27
N LYS A 213 53.68 -4.98 -17.09
CA LYS A 213 53.96 -6.27 -16.42
C LYS A 213 52.69 -6.96 -15.97
N TYR A 214 51.75 -6.21 -15.40
CA TYR A 214 50.48 -6.73 -14.90
C TYR A 214 49.49 -6.96 -16.04
N LEU A 215 49.50 -6.10 -17.07
CA LEU A 215 48.68 -6.29 -18.27
C LEU A 215 49.09 -7.53 -19.07
N ALA A 216 50.40 -7.81 -19.18
CA ALA A 216 50.90 -9.03 -19.82
C ALA A 216 50.50 -10.32 -19.08
N GLN A 217 50.30 -10.27 -17.77
CA GLN A 217 49.85 -11.43 -16.97
C GLN A 217 48.34 -11.70 -17.12
N VAL A 218 47.52 -10.66 -17.32
CA VAL A 218 46.07 -10.79 -17.47
C VAL A 218 45.70 -11.37 -18.84
N SER A 219 46.44 -11.08 -19.91
CA SER A 219 46.16 -11.61 -21.26
C SER A 219 46.51 -13.10 -21.50
N ILE A 220 47.09 -13.79 -20.51
CA ILE A 220 47.48 -15.22 -20.63
C ILE A 220 46.46 -16.16 -19.95
N ARG A 221 45.39 -15.62 -19.34
CA ARG A 221 44.32 -16.41 -18.69
C ARG A 221 43.04 -16.47 -19.49
#